data_AF-A0A1M5UTL3-F1
#
_entry.id   AF-A0A1M5UTL3-F1
#
_cell.length_a   1.000
_cell.length_b   1.000
_cell.length_c   1.000
_cell.angle_alpha   90.00
_cell.angle_beta   90.00
_cell.angle_gamma   90.00
#
_symmetry.space_group_name_H-M   'P 1'
#
loop_
_entity.id
_entity.type
_entity.pdbx_description
1 polymer ?
#
loop_
_entity_poly.entity_id
_entity_poly.type
_entity_poly.pdbx_seq_one_letter_code
_entity_poly.pdbx_strand_id
1 'polypeptide(L)'
;MNDATSRFLDVYEYLKTKKIVKNSRDFANELNISTSLFTEISKKRTNAGMIPIQNLIKKYKDIDANWLLTGEGSMIKNSSIEININYKELAEARLEIISLKDEKIEWLNKELKKKKGL
;
A
#
# COMPACT_ATOMS: atom_id res chain seq x y z
N MET A 1 -27.77 -0.29 -8.99
CA MET A 1 -26.53 -0.86 -8.44
C MET A 1 -26.28 -0.19 -7.11
N ASN A 2 -25.97 -0.93 -6.05
CA ASN A 2 -25.69 -0.32 -4.75
C ASN A 2 -24.24 0.20 -4.68
N ASP A 3 -23.98 1.13 -3.77
CA ASP A 3 -22.69 1.81 -3.67
C ASP A 3 -21.54 0.85 -3.34
N ALA A 4 -21.81 -0.20 -2.55
CA ALA A 4 -20.83 -1.24 -2.24
C ALA A 4 -20.40 -2.04 -3.48
N THR A 5 -21.31 -2.26 -4.44
CA THR A 5 -20.95 -2.92 -5.70
C THR A 5 -20.09 -2.02 -6.58
N SER A 6 -20.38 -0.72 -6.62
CA SER A 6 -19.54 0.24 -7.33
C SER A 6 -18.11 0.21 -6.76
N ARG A 7 -17.97 0.28 -5.42
CA ARG A 7 -16.67 0.20 -4.75
C ARG A 7 -15.96 -1.14 -4.93
N PHE A 8 -16.70 -2.25 -4.99
CA PHE A 8 -16.15 -3.56 -5.35
C PHE A 8 -15.52 -3.56 -6.75
N LEU A 9 -16.17 -2.90 -7.72
CA LEU A 9 -15.63 -2.73 -9.07
C LEU A 9 -14.45 -1.74 -9.11
N ASP A 10 -14.47 -0.70 -8.28
CA ASP A 10 -13.33 0.22 -8.15
C ASP A 10 -12.08 -0.50 -7.66
N VAL A 11 -12.22 -1.43 -6.70
CA VAL A 11 -11.10 -2.28 -6.26
C VAL A 11 -10.57 -3.15 -7.39
N TYR A 12 -11.46 -3.73 -8.20
CA TYR A 12 -11.03 -4.52 -9.37
C TYR A 12 -10.20 -3.67 -10.34
N GLU A 13 -10.65 -2.46 -10.69
CA GLU A 13 -9.91 -1.57 -11.58
C GLU A 13 -8.58 -1.11 -10.95
N TYR A 14 -8.56 -0.84 -9.65
CA TYR A 14 -7.33 -0.55 -8.92
C TYR A 14 -6.31 -1.71 -9.02
N LEU A 15 -6.74 -2.95 -8.74
CA LEU A 15 -5.85 -4.12 -8.79
C LEU A 15 -5.33 -4.40 -10.20
N LYS A 16 -6.18 -4.17 -11.20
CA LYS A 16 -5.83 -4.29 -12.63
C LYS A 16 -4.82 -3.23 -13.05
N THR A 17 -5.03 -1.96 -12.68
CA THR A 17 -4.10 -0.87 -13.00
C THR A 17 -2.74 -1.04 -12.33
N LYS A 18 -2.71 -1.59 -11.11
CA LYS A 18 -1.48 -2.00 -10.40
C LYS A 18 -0.86 -3.28 -10.93
N LYS A 19 -1.47 -3.94 -11.92
CA LYS A 19 -1.04 -5.24 -12.49
C LYS A 19 -0.95 -6.36 -11.44
N ILE A 20 -1.66 -6.23 -10.33
CA ILE A 20 -1.81 -7.29 -9.32
C ILE A 20 -2.68 -8.41 -9.90
N VAL A 21 -3.70 -8.03 -10.67
CA VAL A 21 -4.60 -8.95 -11.37
C VAL A 21 -4.56 -8.66 -12.86
N LYS A 22 -4.52 -9.72 -13.69
CA LYS A 22 -4.33 -9.58 -15.14
C LYS A 22 -5.63 -9.22 -15.88
N ASN A 23 -6.73 -9.86 -15.50
CA ASN A 23 -8.01 -9.72 -16.20
C ASN A 23 -9.18 -10.19 -15.31
N SER A 24 -10.40 -10.07 -15.83
CA SER A 24 -11.63 -10.43 -15.11
C SER A 24 -11.69 -11.90 -14.68
N ARG A 25 -11.12 -12.82 -15.46
CA ARG A 25 -11.07 -14.25 -15.11
C ARG A 25 -10.13 -14.49 -13.95
N ASP A 26 -8.95 -13.86 -13.99
CA ASP A 26 -7.96 -13.91 -12.94
C ASP A 26 -8.52 -13.37 -11.60
N PHE A 27 -9.21 -12.23 -11.65
CA PHE A 27 -9.88 -11.65 -10.49
C PHE A 27 -10.93 -12.59 -9.88
N ALA A 28 -11.81 -13.15 -10.71
CA ALA A 28 -12.85 -14.07 -10.26
C ALA A 28 -12.23 -15.32 -9.59
N ASN A 29 -11.17 -15.87 -10.18
CA ASN A 29 -10.43 -16.99 -9.63
C ASN A 29 -9.79 -16.66 -8.27
N GLU A 30 -9.11 -15.51 -8.14
CA GLU A 30 -8.51 -15.08 -6.87
C GLU A 30 -9.54 -14.89 -5.75
N LEU A 31 -10.75 -14.47 -6.10
CA LEU A 31 -11.86 -14.32 -5.17
C LEU A 31 -12.65 -15.61 -4.94
N ASN A 32 -12.26 -16.74 -5.55
CA ASN A 32 -12.99 -18.01 -5.49
C ASN A 32 -14.47 -17.85 -5.89
N ILE A 33 -14.76 -17.07 -6.93
CA ILE A 33 -16.10 -16.92 -7.51
C ILE A 33 -16.08 -17.33 -8.98
N SER A 34 -17.26 -17.66 -9.53
CA SER A 34 -17.34 -17.98 -10.95
C SER A 34 -17.11 -16.73 -11.81
N THR A 35 -16.48 -16.95 -12.97
CA THR A 35 -16.30 -15.90 -13.98
C THR A 35 -17.63 -15.33 -14.47
N SER A 36 -18.66 -16.18 -14.56
CA SER A 36 -20.03 -15.78 -14.90
C SER A 36 -20.60 -14.80 -13.87
N LEU A 37 -20.49 -15.11 -12.57
CA LEU A 37 -20.95 -14.21 -11.51
C LEU A 37 -20.25 -12.86 -11.58
N PHE A 38 -18.92 -12.85 -11.72
CA PHE A 38 -18.19 -11.59 -11.87
C PHE A 38 -18.62 -10.82 -13.13
N THR A 39 -18.88 -11.51 -14.24
CA THR A 39 -19.35 -10.88 -15.48
C THR A 39 -20.71 -10.21 -15.28
N GLU A 40 -21.64 -10.84 -14.54
CA GLU A 40 -22.92 -10.24 -14.22
C GLU A 40 -22.78 -8.99 -13.35
N ILE A 41 -21.89 -9.04 -12.34
CA ILE A 41 -21.59 -7.89 -11.49
C ILE A 41 -20.98 -6.75 -12.32
N SER A 42 -19.95 -7.05 -13.11
CA SER A 42 -19.26 -6.08 -13.97
C SER A 42 -20.18 -5.44 -15.01
N LYS A 43 -21.12 -6.21 -15.58
CA LYS A 43 -22.16 -5.72 -16.49
C LYS A 43 -23.35 -5.07 -15.79
N LYS A 44 -23.26 -4.87 -14.47
CA LYS A 44 -24.28 -4.22 -13.65
C LYS A 44 -25.64 -4.93 -13.63
N ARG A 45 -25.67 -6.23 -13.90
CA ARG A 45 -26.88 -7.07 -13.90
C ARG A 45 -27.21 -7.62 -12.52
N THR A 46 -26.20 -7.75 -11.66
CA THR A 46 -26.36 -8.14 -10.25
C THR A 46 -25.44 -7.32 -9.35
N ASN A 47 -25.78 -7.22 -8.07
CA ASN A 47 -24.93 -6.57 -7.08
C ASN A 47 -23.83 -7.54 -6.61
N ALA A 48 -22.71 -7.01 -6.14
CA ALA A 48 -21.73 -7.78 -5.39
C ALA A 48 -22.36 -8.23 -4.05
N GLY A 49 -22.63 -9.53 -3.92
CA GLY A 49 -23.14 -10.11 -2.69
C GLY A 49 -22.08 -10.22 -1.59
N MET A 50 -22.49 -10.73 -0.43
CA MET A 50 -21.61 -10.91 0.74
C MET A 50 -20.39 -11.79 0.43
N ILE A 51 -20.55 -12.89 -0.32
CA ILE A 51 -19.44 -13.81 -0.63
C ILE A 51 -18.31 -13.13 -1.42
N PRO A 52 -18.56 -12.48 -2.58
CA PRO A 52 -17.53 -11.72 -3.28
C PRO A 52 -16.82 -10.68 -2.39
N ILE A 53 -17.58 -9.93 -1.59
CA ILE A 53 -17.05 -8.88 -0.70
C ILE A 53 -16.13 -9.46 0.37
N GLN A 54 -16.58 -10.52 1.06
CA GLN A 54 -15.79 -11.19 2.10
C GLN A 54 -14.51 -11.79 1.53
N ASN A 55 -14.58 -12.44 0.36
CA ASN A 55 -13.42 -13.03 -0.27
C ASN A 55 -12.41 -11.96 -0.70
N LEU A 56 -12.88 -10.80 -1.18
CA LEU A 56 -12.04 -9.66 -1.53
C LEU A 56 -11.27 -9.11 -0.32
N ILE A 57 -11.96 -8.82 0.79
CA ILE A 57 -11.31 -8.31 2.01
C ILE A 57 -10.35 -9.36 2.60
N LYS A 58 -10.68 -10.65 2.49
CA LYS A 58 -9.81 -11.73 2.96
C LYS A 58 -8.53 -11.84 2.12
N LYS A 59 -8.66 -11.72 0.80
CA LYS A 59 -7.55 -11.86 -0.17
C LYS A 59 -6.63 -10.63 -0.18
N TYR A 60 -7.20 -9.43 -0.21
CA TYR A 60 -6.44 -8.19 -0.30
C TYR A 60 -6.53 -7.43 1.02
N LYS A 61 -5.58 -7.71 1.93
CA LYS A 61 -5.56 -7.16 3.29
C LYS A 61 -5.44 -5.64 3.34
N ASP A 62 -4.86 -5.06 2.30
CA ASP A 62 -4.65 -3.62 2.15
C ASP A 62 -5.92 -2.88 1.78
N ILE A 63 -7.00 -3.58 1.37
CA ILE A 63 -8.29 -2.94 1.11
C ILE A 63 -9.02 -2.72 2.43
N ASP A 64 -9.52 -1.50 2.63
CA ASP A 64 -10.27 -1.13 3.81
C ASP A 64 -11.73 -1.59 3.73
N ALA A 65 -12.17 -2.33 4.75
CA ALA A 65 -13.51 -2.88 4.81
C ALA A 65 -14.56 -1.80 5.14
N ASN A 66 -14.20 -0.79 5.93
CA ASN A 66 -15.10 0.32 6.24
C ASN A 66 -15.38 1.10 4.96
N TRP A 67 -14.34 1.51 4.23
CA TRP A 67 -14.51 2.17 2.95
C TRP A 67 -15.33 1.34 1.96
N LEU A 68 -15.06 0.04 1.83
CA LEU A 68 -15.79 -0.81 0.89
C LEU A 68 -17.30 -0.88 1.21
N LEU A 69 -17.64 -0.98 2.50
CA LEU A 69 -19.02 -1.16 2.94
C LEU A 69 -19.78 0.16 3.08
N THR A 70 -19.19 1.18 3.70
CA THR A 70 -19.83 2.45 4.04
C THR A 70 -19.47 3.58 3.08
N GLY A 71 -18.31 3.50 2.42
CA GLY A 71 -17.76 4.59 1.61
C GLY A 71 -16.92 5.60 2.40
N GLU A 72 -16.77 5.40 3.71
CA GLU A 72 -16.02 6.30 4.57
C GLU A 72 -14.52 5.97 4.58
N GLY A 73 -13.68 7.01 4.61
CA GLY A 73 -12.23 6.84 4.62
C GLY A 73 -11.64 6.62 3.23
N SER A 74 -10.64 5.75 3.12
CA SER A 74 -9.88 5.50 1.89
C SER A 74 -9.91 4.02 1.51
N MET A 75 -9.91 3.73 0.20
CA MET A 75 -9.90 2.35 -0.32
C MET A 75 -8.74 1.52 0.22
N ILE A 76 -7.54 2.12 0.25
CA ILE A 76 -6.35 1.46 0.76
C ILE A 76 -6.21 1.83 2.23
N LYS A 77 -6.02 0.83 3.07
CA LYS A 77 -5.63 1.02 4.45
C LYS A 77 -4.31 1.78 4.44
N ASN A 78 -4.34 2.98 5.01
CA ASN A 78 -3.10 3.60 5.44
C ASN A 78 -2.58 2.70 6.56
N SER A 79 -1.61 1.84 6.25
CA SER A 79 -0.71 1.35 7.29
C SER A 79 0.09 2.57 7.73
N SER A 80 -0.50 3.43 8.56
CA SER A 80 0.27 4.09 9.59
C SER A 80 0.87 2.93 10.36
N ILE A 81 2.07 2.52 9.93
CA ILE A 81 2.98 1.80 10.79
C ILE A 81 3.03 2.73 12.00
N GLU A 82 2.36 2.37 13.08
CA GLU A 82 2.64 2.97 14.37
C GLU A 82 4.06 2.52 14.67
N ILE A 83 5.02 3.27 14.12
CA ILE A 83 6.40 3.08 14.46
C ILE A 83 6.44 3.55 15.90
N ASN A 84 6.51 2.62 16.84
CA ASN A 84 6.86 2.92 18.22
C ASN A 84 8.34 3.32 18.21
N ILE A 85 8.60 4.54 17.74
CA ILE A 85 9.94 5.09 17.64
C ILE A 85 10.37 5.38 19.07
N ASN A 86 11.34 4.61 19.55
CA ASN A 86 12.12 5.02 20.71
C ASN A 86 12.97 6.22 20.31
N TYR A 87 12.42 7.43 20.50
CA TYR A 87 13.07 8.68 20.10
C TYR A 87 14.44 8.88 20.74
N LYS A 88 14.68 8.28 21.92
CA LYS A 88 15.99 8.32 22.59
C LYS A 88 17.03 7.52 21.81
N GLU A 89 16.73 6.26 21.51
CA GLU A 89 17.62 5.38 20.75
C GLU A 89 17.87 5.92 19.34
N LEU A 90 16.84 6.50 18.70
CA LEU A 90 16.99 7.17 17.41
C LEU A 90 17.90 8.41 17.49
N ALA A 91 17.80 9.20 18.57
CA ALA A 91 18.66 10.36 18.77
C ALA A 91 20.12 9.94 19.02
N GLU A 92 20.34 8.90 19.82
CA GLU A 92 21.66 8.34 20.10
C GLU A 92 22.34 7.85 18.82
N ALA A 93 21.64 7.05 18.00
CA ALA A 93 22.17 6.59 16.71
C ALA A 93 22.47 7.76 15.75
N ARG A 94 21.63 8.81 15.76
CA ARG A 94 21.87 10.01 14.94
C ARG A 94 23.09 10.80 15.39
N LEU A 95 23.31 10.92 16.70
CA LEU A 95 24.48 11.61 17.26
C LEU A 95 25.77 10.89 16.89
N GLU A 96 25.79 9.56 16.95
CA GLU A 96 26.93 8.75 16.52
C GLU A 96 27.26 8.99 15.04
N ILE A 97 26.24 8.97 14.17
CA ILE A 97 26.40 9.24 12.74
C ILE A 97 26.92 10.66 12.49
N ILE A 98 26.46 11.65 13.26
CA ILE A 98 26.94 13.03 13.15
C ILE A 98 28.43 13.10 13.52
N SER A 99 28.83 12.48 14.64
CA SER A 99 30.24 12.43 15.06
C SER A 99 31.15 11.85 13.98
N LEU A 100 30.75 10.70 13.41
CA LEU A 100 31.52 10.05 12.34
C LEU A 100 31.61 10.92 11.08
N LYS A 101 30.55 11.66 10.75
CA LYS A 101 30.55 12.58 9.61
C LYS A 101 31.45 13.78 9.85
N ASP A 102 31.45 14.33 11.06
CA ASP A 102 32.29 15.46 11.43
C ASP A 102 33.78 15.08 11.36
N GLU A 103 34.15 13.90 11.87
CA GLU A 103 35.51 13.35 11.74
C GLU A 103 35.91 13.20 10.26
N LYS A 104 35.01 12.69 9.42
CA LYS A 104 35.28 12.53 7.99
C LYS A 104 35.46 13.87 7.28
N ILE A 105 34.67 14.88 7.63
CA ILE A 105 34.78 16.24 7.11
C ILE A 105 36.13 16.83 7.50
N GLU A 106 36.56 16.68 8.75
CA GLU A 106 37.84 17.20 9.21
C GLU A 106 39.01 16.53 8.47
N TRP A 107 38.95 15.21 8.30
CA TRP A 107 39.95 14.45 7.53
C TRP A 107 40.02 14.93 6.07
N LEU A 108 38.88 15.07 5.40
CA LEU A 108 38.80 15.56 4.02
C LEU A 108 39.36 16.98 3.89
N ASN A 109 39.06 17.86 4.85
CA ASN A 109 39.56 19.23 4.87
C ASN A 109 41.10 19.27 5.04
N LYS A 110 41.66 18.41 5.90
CA LYS A 110 43.13 18.28 6.04
C LYS A 110 43.77 17.82 4.74
N GLU A 111 43.17 16.85 4.06
CA GLU A 111 43.70 16.33 2.80
C GLU A 111 43.59 17.35 1.65
N LEU A 112 42.50 18.11 1.59
CA LEU A 112 42.34 19.22 0.65
C LEU A 112 43.39 20.32 0.85
N LYS A 113 43.72 20.68 2.10
CA LYS A 113 44.81 21.65 2.38
C LYS A 113 46.14 21.15 1.85
N LYS A 114 46.50 19.90 2.16
CA LYS A 114 47.73 19.26 1.64
C LYS A 114 47.80 19.27 0.11
N LYS A 115 46.69 18.97 -0.59
CA LYS A 115 46.64 18.98 -2.05
C LYS A 115 46.69 20.38 -2.66
N LYS A 116 46.27 21.41 -1.92
CA LYS A 116 46.31 22.82 -2.35
C LYS A 116 47.64 23.52 -2.03
N GLY A 117 48.58 22.85 -1.35
CA GLY A 117 49.87 23.45 -0.97
C GLY A 117 49.77 24.56 0.08
N LEU A 118 48.69 24.56 0.88
CA LEU A 118 48.41 25.49 1.98
C LEU A 118 48.65 24.80 3.34
#